data_AF-A0A952VWM6-F1
#
_entry.id   AF-A0A952VWM6-F1
#
_cell.length_a   1.000
_cell.length_b   1.000
_cell.length_c   1.000
_cell.angle_alpha   90.00
_cell.angle_beta   90.00
_cell.angle_gamma   90.00
#
_symmetry.space_group_name_H-M   'P 1'
#
loop_
_entity.id
_entity.type
_entity.pdbx_description
1 polymer ?
#
loop_
_entity_poly.entity_id
_entity_poly.type
_entity_poly.pdbx_seq_one_letter_code
_entity_poly.pdbx_strand_id
1 'polypeptide(L)' 'MTAGIPGTMVIRDEKGQLHILNLTQQTQLSAQFKVGDKVLAFFSPYGVSAVQLQIGNR' A
#
# COMPACT_ATOMS: atom_id res chain seq x y z
N MET A 1 12.68 -7.49 8.85
CA MET A 1 12.18 -7.20 7.49
C MET A 1 10.93 -8.04 7.31
N THR A 2 9.74 -7.44 7.38
CA THR A 2 8.49 -8.19 7.25
C THR A 2 8.25 -8.41 5.76
N ALA A 3 8.43 -9.63 5.28
CA ALA A 3 8.15 -9.97 3.88
C ALA A 3 6.69 -9.60 3.57
N GLY A 4 6.47 -8.92 2.45
CA GLY A 4 5.13 -8.53 2.01
C GLY A 4 4.30 -9.79 1.78
N ILE A 5 3.27 -9.99 2.61
CA ILE A 5 2.33 -11.10 2.43
C ILE A 5 1.65 -10.85 1.07
N PRO A 6 1.70 -11.82 0.12
CA PRO A 6 0.97 -11.67 -1.12
C PRO A 6 -0.52 -11.51 -0.81
N GLY A 7 -1.14 -10.47 -1.33
CA GLY A 7 -2.49 -10.11 -0.96
C GLY A 7 -3.04 -8.97 -1.79
N THR A 8 -4.33 -8.72 -1.66
CA THR A 8 -5.00 -7.63 -2.35
C THR A 8 -5.34 -6.55 -1.34
N MET A 9 -4.89 -5.33 -1.58
CA MET A 9 -5.24 -4.16 -0.77
C MET A 9 -6.13 -3.24 -1.61
N VAL A 10 -7.29 -2.87 -1.06
CA VAL A 10 -8.18 -1.91 -1.70
C VAL A 10 -8.00 -0.57 -0.98
N ILE A 11 -7.54 0.43 -1.72
CA ILE A 11 -7.39 1.79 -1.22
C ILE A 11 -8.42 2.70 -1.87
N ARG A 12 -8.77 3.76 -1.17
CA ARG A 12 -9.60 4.85 -1.70
C ARG A 12 -8.72 6.08 -1.85
N ASP A 13 -8.71 6.69 -3.03
CA ASP A 13 -8.03 7.97 -3.24
C ASP A 13 -8.82 9.13 -2.62
N GLU A 14 -8.24 10.32 -2.58
CA GLU A 14 -8.90 11.50 -2.01
C GLU A 14 -10.15 11.93 -2.80
N LYS A 15 -10.28 11.50 -4.06
CA LYS A 15 -11.45 11.75 -4.91
C LYS A 15 -12.55 10.69 -4.74
N GLY A 16 -12.34 9.68 -3.89
CA GLY A 16 -13.29 8.61 -3.62
C GLY A 16 -13.23 7.41 -4.59
N GLN A 17 -12.29 7.40 -5.53
CA GLN A 17 -12.03 6.29 -6.43
C GLN A 17 -11.35 5.14 -5.69
N LEU A 18 -11.78 3.92 -6.00
CA LEU A 18 -11.21 2.71 -5.44
C LEU A 18 -10.07 2.23 -6.35
N HIS A 19 -8.91 1.98 -5.76
CA HIS A 19 -7.79 1.34 -6.42
C HIS A 19 -7.49 0.01 -5.77
N ILE A 20 -7.33 -1.01 -6.60
CA ILE A 20 -6.97 -2.36 -6.17
C ILE A 20 -5.46 -2.49 -6.37
N LEU A 21 -4.76 -2.72 -5.27
CA LEU A 21 -3.32 -2.94 -5.21
C LEU A 21 -3.06 -4.43 -5.03
N ASN A 22 -2.43 -5.05 -6.02
CA ASN A 22 -1.95 -6.42 -5.89
C ASN A 22 -0.56 -6.38 -5.24
N LEU A 23 -0.50 -6.80 -3.99
CA LEU A 23 0.74 -6.94 -3.24
C LEU A 23 1.37 -8.28 -3.59
N THR A 24 2.63 -8.22 -3.99
CA THR A 24 3.45 -9.41 -4.26
C THR A 24 4.49 -9.55 -3.16
N GLN A 25 5.25 -10.66 -3.15
CA GLN A 25 6.37 -10.83 -2.22
C GLN A 25 7.47 -9.76 -2.43
N GLN A 26 7.49 -9.11 -3.60
CA GLN A 26 8.40 -8.02 -3.92
C GLN A 26 7.92 -6.67 -3.38
N THR A 27 6.63 -6.57 -3.02
CA THR A 27 6.05 -5.35 -2.48
C THR A 27 6.55 -5.13 -1.06
N GLN A 28 7.24 -4.02 -0.84
CA GLN A 28 7.78 -3.67 0.47
C GLN A 28 6.69 -3.02 1.32
N LEU A 29 6.30 -3.67 2.40
CA LEU A 29 5.35 -3.14 3.38
C LEU A 29 6.13 -2.56 4.57
N SER A 30 5.99 -1.25 4.80
CA SER A 30 6.71 -0.58 5.90
C SER A 30 6.09 -0.83 7.28
N ALA A 31 4.85 -1.32 7.33
CA ALA A 31 4.14 -1.59 8.58
C ALA A 31 3.01 -2.61 8.37
N GLN A 32 2.35 -3.01 9.47
CA GLN A 32 1.03 -3.63 9.39
C GLN A 32 -0.02 -2.55 9.16
N PHE A 33 -0.84 -2.74 8.13
CA PHE A 33 -1.90 -1.82 7.75
C PHE A 33 -3.24 -2.28 8.33
N LYS A 34 -4.05 -1.32 8.78
CA LYS A 34 -5.43 -1.54 9.20
C LYS A 34 -6.39 -0.83 8.26
N VAL A 35 -7.62 -1.33 8.19
CA VAL A 35 -8.69 -0.68 7.42
C VAL A 35 -8.92 0.72 8.00
N GLY A 36 -8.89 1.72 7.13
CA GLY A 36 -9.00 3.14 7.51
C GLY A 36 -7.66 3.87 7.64
N ASP A 37 -6.53 3.16 7.62
CA ASP A 37 -5.23 3.80 7.57
C ASP A 37 -5.03 4.52 6.23
N LYS A 38 -4.47 5.73 6.30
CA LYS A 38 -3.98 6.41 5.10
C LYS A 38 -2.62 5.83 4.73
N VAL A 39 -2.46 5.50 3.45
CA VAL A 39 -1.25 4.86 2.93
C VAL A 39 -0.76 5.55 1.68
N LEU A 40 0.56 5.55 1.50
CA LEU A 40 1.23 5.94 0.28
C LEU A 40 1.62 4.66 -0.46
N ALA A 41 1.07 4.47 -1.66
CA ALA A 41 1.41 3.36 -2.55
C ALA A 41 2.35 3.85 -3.66
N PHE A 42 3.46 3.14 -3.82
CA PHE A 42 4.48 3.40 -4.85
C PHE A 42 4.33 2.38 -5.97
N PHE A 43 4.23 2.87 -7.20
CA PHE A 43 4.06 2.04 -8.39
C PHE A 43 5.33 2.07 -9.23
N SER A 44 5.73 0.90 -9.72
CA SER A 44 6.75 0.69 -10.73
C SER A 44 6.12 0.10 -11.99
N PRO A 45 6.88 0.00 -13.11
CA PRO A 45 6.38 -0.62 -14.34
C PRO A 45 5.88 -2.06 -14.15
N TYR A 46 6.36 -2.75 -13.12
CA TYR A 46 6.02 -4.13 -12.80
C TYR A 46 4.88 -4.27 -11.76
N GLY A 47 4.29 -3.17 -11.30
CA GLY A 47 3.22 -3.17 -10.29
C GLY A 47 3.57 -2.40 -9.01
N VAL A 48 2.99 -2.81 -7.87
CA VAL A 48 3.18 -2.10 -6.59
C VAL A 48 4.53 -2.45 -5.98
N SER A 49 5.40 -1.46 -5.83
CA SER A 49 6.74 -1.63 -5.27
C SER A 49 6.80 -1.46 -3.76
N ALA A 50 6.07 -0.49 -3.22
CA ALA A 50 6.04 -0.27 -1.79
C ALA A 50 4.69 0.30 -1.35
N VAL A 51 4.30 -0.03 -0.13
CA VAL A 51 3.19 0.62 0.56
C VAL A 51 3.70 1.07 1.92
N GLN A 52 3.47 2.35 2.24
CA GLN A 52 3.91 2.99 3.46
C GLN A 52 2.73 3.64 4.17
N LEU A 53 2.75 3.71 5.51
CA LEU A 53 1.77 4.49 6.24
C LEU A 53 1.98 5.97 5.93
N GLN A 54 0.92 6.68 5.57
CA GLN A 54 0.94 8.13 5.47
C GLN A 54 0.90 8.69 6.89
N ILE A 55 2.05 8.69 7.55
CA ILE A 55 2.20 9.39 8.83
C ILE A 55 2.22 10.87 8.46
N GLY A 56 1.18 11.61 8.83
CA GLY A 56 1.16 13.05 8.63
C GLY A 56 2.40 13.65 9.28
N ASN A 57 3.27 14.27 8.47
CA ASN A 57 4.36 15.10 8.95
C ASN A 57 3.75 16.11 9.95
N ARG A 58 4.04 15.93 11.24
CA ARG A 58 4.03 17.03 12.20
C ARG A 58 5.42 17.63 12.22
#